data_AF-A0A960MVZ9-F1
#
_entry.id   AF-A0A960MVZ9-F1
#
_cell.length_a   1.000
_cell.length_b   1.000
_cell.length_c   1.000
_cell.angle_alpha   90.00
_cell.angle_beta   90.00
_cell.angle_gamma   90.00
#
_symmetry.space_group_name_H-M   'P 1'
#
loop_
_entity.id
_entity.type
_entity.pdbx_description
1 polymer ?
#
loop_
_entity_poly.entity_id
_entity_poly.type
_entity_poly.pdbx_seq_one_letter_code
_entity_poly.pdbx_strand_id
1 'polypeptide(L)'
;KHLILFGDPGSNSWIAKALPSLPVAWTPEAIRLGGLARPAADHAPALIARSPLAPDRYLVINSGHTFHEAEFAAFNYLLFPRLGDWAVMKSTGNADSWTPEAERFPEEVIGAGYFDEAWR
;
A
#
# COMPACT_ATOMS: atom_id res chain seq x y z
N LYS A 1 -12.22 15.88 4.65
CA LYS A 1 -10.83 15.49 5.04
C LYS A 1 -10.46 14.26 4.22
N HIS A 2 -9.18 14.03 3.94
CA HIS A 2 -8.74 12.79 3.29
C HIS A 2 -8.92 11.61 4.26
N LEU A 3 -9.16 10.41 3.75
CA LEU A 3 -9.27 9.18 4.53
C LEU A 3 -7.97 8.39 4.39
N ILE A 4 -7.37 8.01 5.52
CA ILE A 4 -6.21 7.13 5.57
C ILE A 4 -6.67 5.87 6.28
N LEU A 5 -6.59 4.73 5.61
CA LEU A 5 -7.09 3.44 6.07
C LEU A 5 -5.95 2.42 6.09
N PHE A 6 -5.95 1.57 7.11
CA PHE A 6 -4.99 0.48 7.28
C PHE A 6 -5.71 -0.84 7.44
N GLY A 7 -5.01 -1.93 7.08
CA GLY A 7 -5.51 -3.29 7.12
C GLY A 7 -6.00 -3.77 5.75
N ASP A 8 -6.99 -4.65 5.79
CA ASP A 8 -7.58 -5.33 4.64
C ASP A 8 -9.11 -5.23 4.69
N PRO A 9 -9.85 -5.68 3.65
CA PRO A 9 -11.31 -5.60 3.60
C PRO A 9 -12.02 -6.35 4.74
N GLY A 10 -11.42 -7.41 5.28
CA GLY A 10 -11.94 -8.18 6.40
C GLY A 10 -11.71 -7.51 7.76
N SER A 11 -10.57 -6.82 7.93
CA SER A 11 -10.22 -6.11 9.17
C SER A 11 -10.71 -4.66 9.24
N ASN A 12 -10.99 -4.02 8.09
CA ASN A 12 -11.44 -2.63 8.01
C ASN A 12 -12.66 -2.46 7.09
N SER A 13 -13.83 -2.21 7.70
CA SER A 13 -15.11 -2.08 6.97
C SER A 13 -15.18 -0.89 6.02
N TRP A 14 -14.37 0.16 6.22
CA TRP A 14 -14.31 1.28 5.29
C TRP A 14 -13.55 0.93 4.00
N ILE A 15 -12.54 0.05 4.09
CA ILE A 15 -11.88 -0.51 2.91
C ILE A 15 -12.89 -1.35 2.13
N ALA A 16 -13.58 -2.28 2.79
CA ALA A 16 -14.62 -3.10 2.16
C ALA A 16 -15.69 -2.26 1.44
N LYS A 17 -16.13 -1.17 2.06
CA LYS A 17 -17.14 -0.28 1.49
C LYS A 17 -16.63 0.50 0.26
N ALA A 18 -15.35 0.88 0.24
CA ALA A 18 -14.78 1.67 -0.86
C ALA A 18 -14.38 0.80 -2.07
N LEU A 19 -13.92 -0.43 -1.82
CA LEU A 19 -13.34 -1.34 -2.82
C LEU A 19 -14.06 -1.42 -4.17
N PRO A 20 -15.40 -1.54 -4.25
CA PRO A 20 -16.08 -1.65 -5.54
C PRO A 20 -15.87 -0.46 -6.48
N SER A 21 -15.40 0.68 -5.96
CA SER A 21 -15.14 1.91 -6.71
C SER A 21 -13.65 2.27 -6.81
N LEU A 22 -12.75 1.40 -6.36
CA LEU A 22 -11.31 1.62 -6.43
C LEU A 22 -10.68 0.86 -7.61
N PRO A 23 -9.54 1.33 -8.16
CA PRO A 23 -8.81 0.65 -9.23
C PRO A 23 -8.03 -0.59 -8.75
N VAL A 24 -8.57 -1.33 -7.78
CA VAL A 24 -8.00 -2.55 -7.22
C VAL A 24 -9.11 -3.57 -6.98
N ALA A 25 -8.88 -4.83 -7.33
CA ALA A 25 -9.72 -5.93 -6.86
C ALA A 25 -8.99 -6.65 -5.72
N TRP A 26 -9.60 -6.70 -4.54
CA TRP A 26 -9.02 -7.33 -3.37
C TRP A 26 -10.04 -8.26 -2.72
N THR A 27 -9.77 -9.56 -2.78
CA THR A 27 -10.56 -10.63 -2.14
C THR A 27 -9.70 -11.32 -1.07
N PRO A 28 -10.29 -12.19 -0.23
CA PRO A 28 -9.51 -12.98 0.74
C PRO A 28 -8.41 -13.85 0.10
N GLU A 29 -8.53 -14.17 -1.19
CA GLU A 29 -7.61 -15.04 -1.91
C GLU A 29 -6.55 -14.26 -2.71
N ALA A 30 -6.92 -13.12 -3.30
CA ALA A 30 -6.04 -12.44 -4.25
C ALA A 30 -6.23 -10.91 -4.31
N ILE A 31 -5.13 -10.25 -4.66
CA ILE A 31 -5.08 -8.84 -5.06
C ILE A 31 -4.80 -8.76 -6.54
N ARG A 32 -5.55 -7.92 -7.25
CA ARG A 32 -5.32 -7.55 -8.65
C ARG A 32 -5.21 -6.04 -8.78
N LEU A 33 -4.06 -5.57 -9.24
CA LEU A 33 -3.72 -4.15 -9.34
C LEU A 33 -2.59 -3.98 -10.37
N GLY A 34 -2.71 -2.99 -11.27
CA GLY A 34 -1.64 -2.68 -12.24
C GLY A 34 -1.22 -3.84 -13.14
N GLY A 35 -2.16 -4.72 -13.50
CA GLY A 35 -1.88 -5.95 -14.27
C GLY A 35 -1.25 -7.09 -13.47
N LEU A 36 -0.92 -6.89 -12.20
CA LEU A 36 -0.44 -7.93 -11.30
C LEU A 36 -1.60 -8.70 -10.68
N ALA A 37 -1.39 -9.99 -10.42
CA ALA A 37 -2.25 -10.82 -9.61
C ALA A 37 -1.40 -11.58 -8.58
N ARG A 38 -1.66 -11.35 -7.28
CA ARG A 38 -0.89 -11.94 -6.19
C ARG A 38 -1.80 -12.50 -5.08
N PRO A 39 -1.38 -13.55 -4.35
CA PRO A 39 -2.15 -14.07 -3.22
C PRO A 39 -2.33 -13.00 -2.14
N ALA A 40 -3.54 -12.85 -1.59
CA ALA A 40 -3.81 -11.89 -0.52
C ALA A 40 -3.28 -12.35 0.86
N ALA A 41 -2.77 -13.58 0.96
CA ALA A 41 -2.23 -14.15 2.19
C ALA A 41 -0.95 -13.43 2.67
N ASP A 42 -0.11 -13.01 1.73
CA ASP A 42 1.21 -12.40 1.99
C ASP A 42 1.44 -11.11 1.20
N HIS A 43 0.44 -10.64 0.45
CA HIS A 43 0.51 -9.39 -0.30
C HIS A 43 -0.56 -8.40 0.16
N ALA A 44 -0.25 -7.11 0.07
CA ALA A 44 -1.19 -6.03 0.33
C ALA A 44 -0.94 -4.87 -0.66
N PRO A 45 -1.99 -4.18 -1.11
CA PRO A 45 -1.83 -2.95 -1.88
C PRO A 45 -1.55 -1.79 -0.94
N ALA A 46 -0.64 -0.90 -1.34
CA ALA A 46 -0.53 0.46 -0.84
C ALA A 46 -0.92 1.41 -1.97
N LEU A 47 -1.91 2.29 -1.78
CA LEU A 47 -2.37 3.17 -2.86
C LEU A 47 -3.01 4.46 -2.37
N ILE A 48 -3.06 5.43 -3.27
CA ILE A 48 -3.89 6.64 -3.17
C ILE A 48 -4.89 6.66 -4.34
N ALA A 49 -6.16 6.99 -4.06
CA ALA A 49 -7.18 7.12 -5.09
C ALA A 49 -8.17 8.23 -4.75
N ARG A 50 -8.96 8.67 -5.74
CA ARG A 50 -10.12 9.53 -5.49
C ARG A 50 -11.09 8.80 -4.55
N SER A 51 -11.49 9.46 -3.48
CA SER A 51 -12.34 8.84 -2.45
C SER A 51 -13.78 8.67 -2.95
N PRO A 52 -14.33 7.44 -2.99
CA PRO A 52 -15.75 7.23 -3.24
C PRO A 52 -16.62 7.58 -2.02
N LEU A 53 -15.99 7.80 -0.85
CA LEU A 53 -16.66 8.05 0.42
C LEU A 53 -16.70 9.55 0.79
N ALA A 54 -15.90 10.37 0.11
CA ALA A 54 -15.79 11.80 0.37
C ALA A 54 -15.50 12.56 -0.93
N PRO A 55 -16.46 13.30 -1.49
CA PRO A 55 -16.27 14.09 -2.71
C PRO A 55 -15.05 15.02 -2.62
N ASP A 56 -14.30 15.08 -3.72
CA ASP A 56 -13.10 15.91 -3.89
C ASP A 56 -12.04 15.72 -2.79
N ARG A 57 -11.94 14.50 -2.25
CA ARG A 57 -10.90 14.09 -1.30
C ARG A 57 -10.26 12.79 -1.78
N TYR A 58 -9.16 12.44 -1.11
CA TYR A 58 -8.42 11.21 -1.36
C TYR A 58 -8.73 10.17 -0.29
N LEU A 59 -8.64 8.92 -0.72
CA LEU A 59 -8.56 7.75 0.13
C LEU A 59 -7.19 7.13 -0.08
N VAL A 60 -6.49 6.85 1.01
CA VAL A 60 -5.15 6.25 1.03
C VAL A 60 -5.25 4.93 1.80
N ILE A 61 -4.70 3.85 1.24
CA ILE A 61 -4.69 2.52 1.85
C ILE A 61 -3.23 2.11 2.09
N ASN A 62 -2.94 1.64 3.32
CA ASN A 62 -1.67 0.99 3.71
C ASN A 62 -0.40 1.73 3.26
N SER A 63 -0.42 3.05 3.20
CA SER A 63 0.69 3.86 2.72
C SER A 63 1.22 4.78 3.82
N GLY A 64 2.49 5.18 3.69
CA GLY A 64 3.24 5.95 4.67
C GLY A 64 4.63 6.29 4.13
N HIS A 65 5.64 6.24 5.00
CA HIS A 65 7.02 6.34 4.54
C HIS A 65 7.37 5.16 3.62
N THR A 66 8.15 5.46 2.58
CA THR A 66 8.66 4.49 1.61
C THR A 66 10.19 4.33 1.73
N PHE A 67 10.74 4.80 2.85
CA PHE A 67 12.06 4.47 3.38
C PHE A 67 11.87 3.68 4.68
N HIS A 68 12.92 3.01 5.12
CA HIS A 68 12.93 2.31 6.40
C HIS A 68 14.00 2.88 7.33
N GLU A 69 14.21 2.19 8.45
CA GLU A 69 15.09 2.62 9.54
C GLU A 69 16.49 2.99 9.07
N ALA A 70 17.07 2.21 8.14
CA ALA A 70 18.41 2.46 7.62
C ALA A 70 18.54 3.85 6.96
N GLU A 71 17.55 4.26 6.15
CA GLU A 71 17.57 5.59 5.56
C GLU A 71 17.11 6.68 6.54
N PHE A 72 16.19 6.34 7.44
CA PHE A 72 15.72 7.24 8.48
C PHE A 72 16.83 7.68 9.45
N ALA A 73 17.73 6.76 9.81
CA ALA A 73 18.88 6.99 10.67
C ALA A 73 20.09 7.61 9.95
N ALA A 74 20.04 7.72 8.62
CA ALA A 74 21.13 8.24 7.81
C ALA A 74 20.94 9.73 7.48
N PHE A 75 21.11 10.11 6.20
CA PHE A 75 21.04 11.50 5.77
C PHE A 75 19.64 11.86 5.26
N ASN A 76 19.18 13.08 5.60
CA ASN A 76 17.86 13.58 5.20
C ASN A 76 17.57 13.54 3.69
N TYR A 77 18.59 13.59 2.82
CA TYR A 77 18.39 13.49 1.37
C TYR A 77 17.95 12.10 0.89
N LEU A 78 17.99 11.08 1.76
CA LEU A 78 17.47 9.75 1.49
C LEU A 78 15.97 9.62 1.85
N LEU A 79 15.36 10.65 2.44
CA LEU A 79 13.96 10.64 2.89
C LEU A 79 13.00 11.10 1.79
N PHE A 80 13.17 10.56 0.57
CA PHE A 80 12.33 10.88 -0.58
C PHE A 80 11.32 9.75 -0.84
N PRO A 81 10.17 10.05 -1.47
CA PRO A 81 9.20 9.03 -1.85
C PRO A 81 9.75 8.09 -2.94
N ARG A 82 9.64 6.78 -2.74
CA ARG A 82 10.11 5.74 -3.67
C ARG A 82 9.01 5.05 -4.46
N LEU A 83 7.74 5.22 -4.08
CA LEU A 83 6.59 4.57 -4.73
C LEU A 83 5.73 5.61 -5.45
N GLY A 84 5.01 5.16 -6.48
CA GLY A 84 4.03 5.96 -7.22
C GLY A 84 2.67 6.00 -6.52
N ASP A 85 1.60 6.19 -7.30
CA ASP A 85 0.23 6.24 -6.78
C ASP A 85 -0.24 4.90 -6.21
N TRP A 86 0.36 3.80 -6.67
CA TRP A 86 0.08 2.47 -6.16
C TRP A 86 1.32 1.58 -6.11
N ALA A 87 1.29 0.61 -5.20
CA ALA A 87 2.23 -0.48 -5.10
C ALA A 87 1.55 -1.76 -4.59
N VAL A 88 2.08 -2.92 -4.98
CA VAL A 88 1.78 -4.21 -4.35
C VAL A 88 2.99 -4.62 -3.54
N MET A 89 2.81 -4.70 -2.23
CA MET A 89 3.84 -5.05 -1.26
C MET A 89 3.66 -6.51 -0.87
N LYS A 90 4.76 -7.23 -0.70
CA LYS A 90 4.78 -8.56 -0.09
C LYS A 90 5.39 -8.46 1.30
N SER A 91 4.70 -8.95 2.31
CA SER A 91 5.26 -9.13 3.65
C SER A 91 6.08 -10.41 3.68
N THR A 92 7.36 -10.33 4.04
CA THR A 92 8.21 -11.53 4.13
C THR A 92 7.98 -12.25 5.44
N GLY A 93 8.08 -13.59 5.45
CA GLY A 93 7.69 -14.44 6.60
C GLY A 93 8.51 -14.28 7.89
N ASN A 94 9.40 -13.28 7.96
CA ASN A 94 10.18 -12.88 9.14
C ASN A 94 9.72 -11.54 9.72
N ALA A 95 8.55 -11.02 9.34
CA ALA A 95 8.05 -9.74 9.85
C ALA A 95 7.93 -9.71 11.38
N ASP A 96 7.48 -10.82 11.98
CA ASP A 96 7.31 -10.93 13.44
C ASP A 96 8.63 -10.91 14.23
N SER A 97 9.75 -11.18 13.57
CA SER A 97 11.09 -11.20 14.19
C SER A 97 11.97 -10.02 13.76
N TRP A 98 11.42 -9.05 13.04
CA TRP A 98 12.16 -7.87 12.63
C TRP A 98 12.50 -6.97 13.81
N THR A 99 13.71 -6.40 13.78
CA THR A 99 14.16 -5.38 14.73
C THR A 99 14.75 -4.19 13.96
N PRO A 100 14.78 -2.98 14.55
CA PRO A 100 15.36 -1.79 13.90
C PRO A 100 16.81 -1.96 13.43
N GLU A 101 17.58 -2.86 14.05
CA GLU A 101 18.96 -3.16 13.69
C GLU A 101 19.11 -4.11 12.50
N ALA A 102 18.01 -4.72 12.02
CA ALA A 102 18.04 -5.61 10.88
C ALA A 102 18.42 -4.85 9.59
N GLU A 103 19.29 -5.47 8.78
CA GLU A 103 19.80 -4.85 7.54
C GLU A 103 18.70 -4.54 6.52
N ARG A 104 17.59 -5.29 6.56
CA ARG A 104 16.47 -5.12 5.63
C ARG A 104 15.15 -5.13 6.38
N PHE A 105 14.26 -4.24 5.95
CA PHE A 105 12.85 -4.31 6.33
C PHE A 105 12.20 -5.54 5.67
N PRO A 106 11.28 -6.25 6.35
CA PRO A 106 10.74 -7.53 5.92
C PRO A 106 9.63 -7.34 4.87
N GLU A 107 9.95 -6.63 3.79
CA GLU A 107 9.04 -6.37 2.69
C GLU A 107 9.73 -6.50 1.33
N GLU A 108 8.92 -6.74 0.30
CA GLU A 108 9.35 -6.71 -1.09
C GLU A 108 8.32 -5.93 -1.92
N VAL A 109 8.78 -4.94 -2.70
CA VAL A 109 7.94 -4.23 -3.67
C VAL A 109 7.80 -5.12 -4.91
N ILE A 110 6.62 -5.72 -5.09
CA ILE A 110 6.34 -6.62 -6.22
C ILE A 110 6.07 -5.85 -7.50
N GLY A 111 5.53 -4.64 -7.37
CA GLY A 111 5.40 -3.69 -8.45
C GLY A 111 4.74 -2.41 -7.97
N ALA A 112 5.00 -1.33 -8.69
CA ALA A 112 4.46 -0.01 -8.40
C ALA A 112 4.24 0.76 -9.70
N GLY A 113 3.38 1.78 -9.65
CA GLY A 113 3.09 2.59 -10.81
C GLY A 113 2.25 3.81 -10.47
N TYR A 114 1.83 4.49 -11.52
CA TYR A 114 0.94 5.64 -11.47
C TYR A 114 -0.41 5.27 -12.06
N PHE A 115 -1.45 5.93 -11.58
CA PHE A 115 -2.75 5.88 -12.25
C PHE A 115 -2.76 6.88 -13.41
N ASP A 116 -3.66 6.66 -14.37
CA ASP A 116 -3.91 7.66 -15.42
C ASP A 116 -4.68 8.89 -14.89
N GLU A 117 -4.92 9.88 -15.74
CA GLU A 117 -5.66 11.11 -15.38
C GLU A 117 -7.11 10.85 -14.91
N ALA A 118 -7.64 9.64 -15.18
CA ALA A 118 -8.96 9.20 -14.73
C ALA A 118 -8.91 8.33 -13.46
N TRP A 119 -7.75 8.24 -12.79
CA TRP A 119 -7.50 7.41 -11.61
C TRP A 119 -7.70 5.90 -11.85
N ARG A 120 -7.22 5.40 -13.00
CA ARG A 120 -7.26 3.97 -13.37
C ARG A 120 -5.88 3.35 -13.53
#